data_AF-A0A090LB32-F1
#
_entry.id   AF-A0A090LB32-F1
#
_cell.length_a   1.000
_cell.length_b   1.000
_cell.length_c   1.000
_cell.angle_alpha   90.00
_cell.angle_beta   90.00
_cell.angle_gamma   90.00
#
_symmetry.space_group_name_H-M   'P 1'
#
loop_
_entity.id
_entity.type
_entity.pdbx_description
1 polymer ?
#
loop_
_entity_poly.entity_id
_entity_poly.type
_entity_poly.pdbx_seq_one_letter_code
_entity_poly.pdbx_strand_id
1 'polypeptide(L)'
;MPPKKNNIKKNNKNIADDLSITLKDMQCKFGEEINNEEAKLIKETSEIINKCSETLYRTITKDMPKEFLDMKYKNFLEIQDSTSCTLPKPNDTMMIIQDIRNKVMNGNASPETVKKYQNIKKISQ
;
A
#
# COMPACT_ATOMS: atom_id res chain seq x y z
N MET A 1 56.95 54.99 -14.60
CA MET A 1 56.16 54.34 -13.53
C MET A 1 55.12 53.45 -14.18
N PRO A 2 54.98 52.17 -13.81
CA PRO A 2 53.93 51.31 -14.33
C PRO A 2 52.60 51.56 -13.59
N PRO A 3 51.43 51.34 -14.22
CA PRO A 3 50.14 51.57 -13.58
C PRO A 3 49.83 50.47 -12.55
N LYS A 4 49.37 50.89 -11.37
CA LYS A 4 48.91 50.03 -10.28
C LYS A 4 47.71 49.18 -10.73
N LYS A 5 47.85 47.85 -10.68
CA LYS A 5 46.72 46.91 -10.80
C LYS A 5 45.82 47.06 -9.58
N ASN A 6 44.62 47.62 -9.77
CA ASN A 6 43.57 47.59 -8.76
C ASN A 6 43.01 46.16 -8.68
N ASN A 7 43.37 45.43 -7.62
CA ASN A 7 42.78 44.15 -7.29
C ASN A 7 41.33 44.36 -6.84
N ILE A 8 40.40 44.18 -7.77
CA ILE A 8 38.97 44.06 -7.46
C ILE A 8 38.75 42.66 -6.87
N LYS A 9 38.99 42.49 -5.56
CA LYS A 9 38.40 41.38 -4.79
C LYS A 9 36.92 41.70 -4.59
N LYS A 10 36.12 41.49 -5.63
CA LYS A 10 34.65 41.60 -5.58
C LYS A 10 34.10 40.42 -4.77
N ASN A 11 33.57 40.72 -3.58
CA ASN A 11 32.30 40.28 -2.98
C ASN A 11 31.61 38.93 -3.37
N ASN A 12 32.32 37.92 -3.86
CA ASN A 12 31.70 36.66 -4.32
C ASN A 12 31.13 35.77 -3.20
N LYS A 13 31.48 36.03 -1.93
CA LYS A 13 31.06 35.17 -0.80
C LYS A 13 29.59 35.40 -0.43
N ASN A 14 29.14 36.65 -0.38
CA ASN A 14 27.76 37.00 0.02
C ASN A 14 26.71 36.57 -1.01
N ILE A 15 27.06 36.51 -2.30
CA ILE A 15 26.13 36.11 -3.37
C ILE A 15 25.94 34.58 -3.40
N ALA A 16 27.00 33.82 -3.09
CA ALA A 16 26.93 32.36 -3.01
C ALA A 16 26.09 31.90 -1.80
N ASP A 17 26.21 32.60 -0.67
CA ASP A 17 25.43 32.32 0.53
C ASP A 17 23.94 32.64 0.32
N ASP A 18 23.62 33.76 -0.36
CA ASP A 18 22.24 34.17 -0.70
C ASP A 18 21.56 33.20 -1.69
N LEU A 19 22.31 32.73 -2.71
CA LEU A 19 21.83 31.71 -3.63
C LEU A 19 21.59 30.37 -2.92
N SER A 20 22.48 29.97 -2.00
CA SER A 20 22.31 28.72 -1.26
C SER A 20 21.08 28.75 -0.35
N ILE A 21 20.76 29.89 0.26
CA ILE A 21 19.55 30.05 1.08
C ILE A 21 18.31 29.97 0.19
N THR A 22 18.31 30.68 -0.93
CA THR A 22 17.19 30.65 -1.90
C THR A 22 16.92 29.25 -2.43
N LEU A 23 17.97 28.48 -2.75
CA LEU A 23 17.83 27.10 -3.22
C LEU A 23 17.27 26.17 -2.14
N LYS A 24 17.66 26.36 -0.86
CA LYS A 24 17.10 25.59 0.26
C LYS A 24 15.63 25.91 0.48
N ASP A 25 15.26 27.18 0.44
CA ASP A 25 13.85 27.60 0.59
C ASP A 25 12.99 27.04 -0.54
N MET A 26 13.51 27.05 -1.78
CA MET A 26 12.83 26.47 -2.93
C MET A 26 12.68 24.95 -2.78
N GLN A 27 13.72 24.25 -2.31
CA GLN A 27 13.67 22.81 -2.03
C GLN A 27 12.63 22.47 -0.96
N CYS A 28 12.57 23.26 0.12
CA CYS A 28 11.57 23.08 1.19
C CYS A 28 10.15 23.27 0.65
N LYS A 29 9.91 24.35 -0.11
CA LYS A 29 8.59 24.61 -0.71
C LYS A 29 8.15 23.50 -1.65
N PHE A 30 9.03 23.04 -2.55
CA PHE A 30 8.71 21.91 -3.41
C PHE A 30 8.49 20.61 -2.63
N GLY A 31 9.23 20.39 -1.54
CA GLY A 31 8.99 19.28 -0.64
C GLY A 31 7.59 19.31 -0.02
N GLU A 32 7.14 20.48 0.45
CA GLU A 32 5.79 20.67 0.98
C GLU A 32 4.71 20.45 -0.08
N GLU A 33 4.89 20.98 -1.29
CA GLU A 33 3.97 20.78 -2.41
C GLU A 33 3.85 19.30 -2.81
N ILE A 34 4.99 18.60 -2.92
CA ILE A 34 5.02 17.16 -3.23
C ILE A 34 4.28 16.36 -2.17
N ASN A 35 4.58 16.61 -0.88
CA ASN A 35 3.93 15.89 0.22
C ASN A 35 2.41 16.14 0.26
N ASN A 36 1.98 17.37 -0.03
CA ASN A 36 0.56 17.70 -0.10
C ASN A 36 -0.16 16.97 -1.25
N GLU A 37 0.44 16.94 -2.44
CA GLU A 37 -0.17 16.24 -3.58
C GLU A 37 -0.14 14.72 -3.37
N GLU A 38 0.91 14.16 -2.75
CA GLU A 38 0.96 12.75 -2.37
C GLU A 38 -0.16 12.40 -1.39
N ALA A 39 -0.35 13.19 -0.33
CA ALA A 39 -1.41 12.97 0.64
C ALA A 39 -2.81 13.03 0.01
N LYS A 40 -3.01 13.96 -0.93
CA LYS A 40 -4.24 14.09 -1.71
C LYS A 40 -4.49 12.86 -2.60
N LEU A 41 -3.48 12.41 -3.34
CA LEU A 41 -3.58 11.22 -4.19
C LEU A 41 -3.89 9.95 -3.38
N ILE A 42 -3.27 9.79 -2.21
CA ILE A 42 -3.56 8.66 -1.31
C ILE A 42 -5.03 8.68 -0.87
N LYS A 43 -5.54 9.86 -0.51
CA LYS A 43 -6.93 10.03 -0.11
C LYS A 43 -7.90 9.72 -1.26
N GLU A 44 -7.68 10.29 -2.43
CA GLU A 44 -8.50 10.06 -3.62
C GLU A 44 -8.51 8.59 -4.03
N THR A 45 -7.35 7.93 -3.97
CA THR A 45 -7.23 6.50 -4.27
C THR A 45 -8.05 5.64 -3.30
N SER A 46 -8.01 5.96 -2.00
CA SER A 46 -8.81 5.29 -0.98
C SER A 46 -10.32 5.46 -1.25
N GLU A 47 -10.76 6.66 -1.60
CA GLU A 47 -12.16 6.94 -1.94
C GLU A 47 -12.62 6.15 -3.17
N ILE A 48 -11.79 6.05 -4.20
CA ILE A 48 -12.06 5.24 -5.40
C ILE A 48 -12.19 3.76 -5.03
N ILE A 49 -11.24 3.22 -4.26
CA ILE A 49 -11.26 1.82 -3.82
C ILE A 49 -12.55 1.51 -3.04
N ASN A 50 -12.92 2.38 -2.11
CA ASN A 50 -14.14 2.21 -1.30
C ASN A 50 -15.40 2.27 -2.17
N LYS A 51 -15.48 3.19 -3.13
CA LYS A 51 -16.62 3.28 -4.04
C LYS A 51 -16.74 2.05 -4.94
N CYS A 52 -15.62 1.58 -5.46
CA CYS A 52 -15.57 0.38 -6.30
C CYS A 52 -15.93 -0.88 -5.50
N SER A 53 -15.40 -1.03 -4.28
CA SER A 53 -15.69 -2.19 -3.42
C SER A 53 -17.16 -2.23 -3.02
N GLU A 54 -17.76 -1.09 -2.68
CA GLU A 54 -19.18 -1.01 -2.36
C GLU A 54 -20.05 -1.32 -3.58
N THR A 55 -19.67 -0.79 -4.75
CA THR A 55 -20.38 -1.08 -6.01
C THR A 55 -20.33 -2.57 -6.35
N LEU A 56 -19.15 -3.18 -6.24
CA LEU A 56 -18.95 -4.61 -6.49
C LEU A 56 -19.75 -5.46 -5.50
N TYR A 57 -19.66 -5.14 -4.21
CA TYR A 57 -20.41 -5.82 -3.16
C TYR A 57 -21.91 -5.77 -3.43
N ARG A 58 -22.46 -4.57 -3.70
CA ARG A 58 -23.87 -4.41 -4.06
C ARG A 58 -24.23 -5.20 -5.31
N THR A 59 -23.39 -5.17 -6.34
CA THR A 59 -23.67 -5.88 -7.61
C THR A 59 -23.73 -7.40 -7.40
N ILE A 60 -22.82 -7.97 -6.62
CA ILE A 60 -22.78 -9.41 -6.36
C ILE A 60 -23.93 -9.83 -5.43
N THR A 61 -24.29 -9.00 -4.46
CA THR A 61 -25.27 -9.35 -3.42
C THR A 61 -26.71 -9.00 -3.77
N LYS A 62 -26.95 -8.08 -4.71
CA LYS A 62 -28.29 -7.56 -5.04
C LYS A 62 -29.28 -8.66 -5.42
N ASP A 63 -28.82 -9.62 -6.22
CA ASP A 63 -29.65 -10.71 -6.73
C ASP A 63 -29.39 -12.03 -5.99
N MET A 64 -28.59 -12.00 -4.91
CA MET A 64 -28.27 -13.19 -4.12
C MET A 64 -29.40 -13.48 -3.12
N PRO A 65 -29.89 -14.73 -3.05
CA PRO A 65 -30.87 -15.13 -2.04
C PRO A 65 -30.36 -14.86 -0.62
N LYS A 66 -31.24 -14.42 0.28
CA LYS A 66 -30.88 -14.06 1.67
C LYS A 66 -30.26 -15.24 2.41
N GLU A 67 -30.72 -16.44 2.10
CA GLU A 67 -30.20 -17.69 2.68
C GLU A 67 -28.71 -17.86 2.40
N PHE A 68 -28.21 -17.43 1.24
CA PHE A 68 -26.77 -17.47 0.92
C PHE A 68 -25.99 -16.33 1.56
N LEU A 69 -26.60 -15.15 1.73
CA LEU A 69 -25.98 -14.01 2.40
C LEU A 69 -25.81 -14.25 3.91
N ASP A 70 -26.77 -14.94 4.52
CA ASP A 70 -26.78 -15.26 5.96
C ASP A 70 -26.03 -16.56 6.29
N MET A 71 -25.64 -17.32 5.26
CA MET A 71 -24.92 -18.59 5.43
C MET A 71 -23.47 -18.36 5.85
N LYS A 72 -22.96 -19.23 6.73
CA LYS A 72 -21.52 -19.27 7.01
C LYS A 72 -20.75 -19.55 5.72
N TYR A 73 -19.73 -18.75 5.44
CA TYR A 73 -18.92 -18.87 4.22
C TYR A 73 -18.40 -20.30 3.96
N LYS A 74 -18.04 -21.04 5.02
CA LYS A 74 -17.65 -22.45 4.91
C LYS A 74 -18.74 -23.31 4.27
N ASN A 75 -19.98 -23.15 4.71
CA ASN A 75 -21.12 -23.92 4.20
C ASN A 75 -21.45 -23.50 2.75
N PHE A 76 -21.28 -22.22 2.41
CA PHE A 76 -21.44 -21.74 1.04
C PHE A 76 -20.45 -22.43 0.08
N LEU A 77 -19.17 -22.55 0.48
CA LEU A 77 -18.16 -23.25 -0.32
C LEU A 77 -18.45 -24.75 -0.47
N GLU A 78 -18.92 -25.39 0.60
CA GLU A 78 -19.29 -26.82 0.57
C GLU A 78 -20.47 -27.10 -0.38
N ILE A 79 -21.40 -26.14 -0.55
CA ILE A 79 -22.48 -26.23 -1.56
C ILE A 79 -21.91 -26.05 -2.97
N GLN A 80 -20.95 -25.14 -3.13
CA GLN A 80 -20.35 -24.83 -4.43
C GLN A 80 -19.58 -26.03 -5.01
N ASP A 81 -18.92 -26.83 -4.17
CA ASP A 81 -18.20 -28.06 -4.58
C ASP A 81 -19.12 -29.15 -5.16
N SER A 82 -20.45 -29.05 -4.99
CA SER A 82 -21.43 -30.00 -5.54
C SER A 82 -21.91 -29.66 -6.96
N THR A 83 -21.68 -28.43 -7.42
CA THR A 83 -21.99 -27.99 -8.79
C THR A 83 -20.68 -27.78 -9.52
N SER A 84 -20.45 -28.51 -10.62
CA SER A 84 -19.24 -28.43 -11.44
C SER A 84 -19.12 -27.06 -12.12
N CYS A 85 -18.78 -26.03 -11.34
CA CYS A 85 -18.34 -24.74 -11.84
C CYS A 85 -16.82 -24.77 -11.74
N THR A 86 -16.15 -25.00 -12.88
CA THR A 86 -14.70 -24.81 -13.02
C THR A 86 -14.38 -23.33 -12.93
N LEU A 87 -14.55 -22.75 -11.74
CA LEU A 87 -14.02 -21.44 -11.42
C LEU A 87 -12.49 -21.55 -11.42
N PRO A 88 -11.78 -20.50 -11.90
CA PRO A 88 -10.35 -20.41 -11.69
C PRO A 88 -10.10 -20.51 -10.19
N LYS A 89 -9.33 -21.54 -9.80
CA LYS A 89 -8.98 -21.89 -8.43
C LYS A 89 -8.85 -20.63 -7.54
N PRO A 90 -9.65 -20.46 -6.48
CA PRO A 90 -9.55 -19.33 -5.54
C PRO A 90 -8.30 -19.44 -4.62
N ASN A 91 -7.21 -20.02 -5.14
CA ASN A 91 -6.18 -20.70 -4.36
C ASN A 91 -5.04 -19.78 -3.91
N ASP A 92 -5.07 -18.48 -4.19
CA ASP A 92 -3.98 -17.58 -3.79
C ASP A 92 -3.94 -17.41 -2.26
N THR A 93 -5.08 -17.16 -1.62
CA THR A 93 -5.13 -17.02 -0.16
C THR A 93 -4.85 -18.36 0.53
N MET A 94 -5.36 -19.47 0.00
CA MET A 94 -5.11 -20.81 0.56
C MET A 94 -3.64 -21.22 0.36
N MET A 95 -3.02 -20.92 -0.78
CA MET A 95 -1.58 -21.13 -1.00
C MET A 95 -0.74 -20.30 -0.04
N ILE A 96 -1.09 -19.03 0.20
CA ILE A 96 -0.37 -18.18 1.15
C ILE A 96 -0.48 -18.75 2.56
N ILE A 97 -1.66 -19.21 2.98
CA ILE A 97 -1.85 -19.84 4.30
C ILE A 97 -1.03 -21.14 4.41
N GLN A 98 -1.00 -21.96 3.36
CA GLN A 98 -0.20 -23.18 3.31
C GLN A 98 1.31 -22.89 3.33
N ASP A 99 1.78 -21.89 2.58
CA ASP A 99 3.18 -21.47 2.57
C ASP A 99 3.62 -20.96 3.95
N ILE A 100 2.81 -20.11 4.59
CA ILE A 100 3.05 -19.65 5.96
C ILE A 100 3.12 -20.83 6.93
N ARG A 101 2.17 -21.78 6.84
CA ARG A 101 2.16 -22.98 7.68
C ARG A 101 3.41 -23.83 7.47
N ASN A 102 3.80 -24.07 6.21
CA ASN A 102 4.98 -24.87 5.87
C ASN A 102 6.27 -24.21 6.37
N LYS A 103 6.41 -22.90 6.22
CA LYS A 103 7.55 -22.15 6.75
C LYS A 103 7.67 -22.28 8.27
N VAL A 104 6.55 -22.23 8.99
CA VAL A 104 6.53 -22.39 10.46
C VAL A 104 6.86 -23.84 10.86
N MET A 105 6.27 -24.83 10.21
CA MET A 105 6.48 -26.25 10.54
C MET A 105 7.91 -26.71 10.22
N ASN A 106 8.53 -26.17 9.17
CA ASN A 106 9.88 -26.51 8.76
C ASN A 106 10.96 -25.70 9.51
N GLY A 107 10.58 -24.82 10.46
CA GLY A 107 11.53 -24.02 11.24
C GLY A 107 12.19 -22.86 10.47
N ASN A 108 11.75 -22.58 9.24
CA ASN A 108 12.33 -21.55 8.37
C ASN A 108 11.54 -20.22 8.39
N ALA A 109 10.59 -20.06 9.32
CA ALA A 109 9.76 -18.87 9.41
C ALA A 109 10.47 -17.72 10.14
N SER A 110 10.35 -16.51 9.60
CA SER A 110 10.71 -15.29 10.32
C SER A 110 9.76 -15.05 11.51
N PRO A 111 10.17 -14.29 12.55
CA PRO A 111 9.30 -13.97 13.69
C PRO A 111 7.96 -13.34 13.29
N GLU A 112 7.95 -12.52 12.24
CA GLU A 112 6.74 -11.91 11.70
C GLU A 112 5.80 -12.94 11.04
N THR A 113 6.37 -13.93 10.34
CA THR A 113 5.62 -15.03 9.71
C THR A 113 4.98 -15.93 10.78
N VAL A 114 5.68 -16.19 11.89
CA VAL A 114 5.13 -16.93 13.04
C VAL A 114 3.95 -16.18 13.66
N LYS A 115 4.05 -14.85 13.82
CA LYS A 115 2.94 -14.03 14.34
C LYS A 115 1.74 -14.05 13.40
N LYS A 116 1.95 -13.94 12.09
CA LYS A 116 0.90 -14.08 11.06
C LYS A 116 0.20 -15.45 11.15
N TYR A 117 0.97 -16.53 11.26
CA TYR A 117 0.43 -17.88 11.44
C TYR A 117 -0.42 -18.02 12.71
N GLN A 118 0.05 -17.48 13.84
CA GLN A 118 -0.72 -17.50 15.09
C GLN A 118 -2.03 -16.70 14.98
N ASN A 119 -2.01 -15.56 14.31
CA ASN A 119 -3.21 -14.76 14.08
C ASN A 119 -4.21 -15.50 13.18
N ILE A 120 -3.74 -16.12 12.09
CA ILE A 120 -4.58 -16.96 11.22
C ILE A 120 -5.19 -18.12 12.04
N LYS A 121 -4.37 -18.78 12.86
CA LYS A 121 -4.81 -19.91 13.70
C LYS A 121 -5.93 -19.51 14.67
N LYS A 122 -5.86 -18.32 15.27
CA LYS A 122 -6.89 -17.79 16.18
C LYS A 122 -8.24 -17.53 15.49
N ILE A 123 -8.21 -17.17 14.20
CA ILE A 123 -9.43 -16.89 13.42
C ILE A 123 -10.06 -18.18 12.91
N SER A 124 -9.28 -19.28 12.82
CA SER A 124 -9.73 -20.59 12.36
C SER A 124 -10.24 -21.54 13.47
N GLN A 125 -10.19 -21.13 14.74
CA GLN A 125 -10.73 -21.87 15.90
C GLN A 125 -12.10 -21.33 16.29
#